data_AF-A0A210W7T1-F1
#
_entry.id   AF-A0A210W7T1-F1
#
_cell.length_a   1.000
_cell.length_b   1.000
_cell.length_c   1.000
_cell.angle_alpha   90.00
_cell.angle_beta   90.00
_cell.angle_gamma   90.00
#
_symmetry.space_group_name_H-M   'P 1'
#
loop_
_entity.id
_entity.type
_entity.pdbx_description
1 polymer ?
#
loop_
_entity_poly.entity_id
_entity_poly.type
_entity_poly.pdbx_seq_one_letter_code
_entity_poly.pdbx_strand_id
1 'polypeptide(L)'
;MGYTLNPRNKAAGDFDAGGFSWPWMLDAGVGLPLGYGKAFVPGQYVARNRKDGLCVSKNDGARVSASEAKQMAQIARWVADLQDSLYAEWEKMPASEQQRMRDDRTRLYTLPVRRDFVEETRAFADWAEKSGGFRVW
;
A
#
# COMPACT_ATOMS: atom_id res chain seq x y z
N MET A 1 4.68 2.81 -14.73
CA MET A 1 5.92 2.07 -14.42
C MET A 1 5.69 1.38 -13.09
N GLY A 2 6.07 0.10 -12.94
CA GLY A 2 5.96 -0.62 -11.67
C GLY A 2 7.04 -0.20 -10.68
N TYR A 3 7.05 -0.85 -9.53
CA TYR A 3 8.05 -0.66 -8.47
C TYR A 3 8.71 -2.02 -8.22
N THR A 4 10.04 -2.10 -8.31
CA THR A 4 10.82 -3.28 -7.94
C THR A 4 11.40 -3.07 -6.54
N LEU A 5 11.00 -3.91 -5.59
CA LEU A 5 11.43 -3.84 -4.21
C LEU A 5 12.52 -4.89 -3.99
N ASN A 6 13.76 -4.43 -3.87
CA ASN A 6 14.92 -5.29 -3.72
C ASN A 6 15.26 -5.51 -2.23
N PRO A 7 15.11 -6.73 -1.68
CA PRO A 7 15.30 -6.97 -0.26
C PRO A 7 16.79 -7.00 0.12
N ARG A 8 17.07 -6.80 1.40
CA ARG A 8 18.39 -7.06 1.97
C ARG A 8 18.64 -8.56 2.11
N ASN A 9 17.62 -9.31 2.52
CA ASN A 9 17.63 -10.77 2.54
C ASN A 9 17.36 -11.30 1.12
N LYS A 10 18.41 -11.69 0.42
CA LYS A 10 18.31 -12.17 -0.98
C LYS A 10 17.54 -13.47 -1.15
N ALA A 11 17.37 -14.25 -0.08
CA ALA A 11 16.54 -15.46 -0.12
C ALA A 11 15.04 -15.15 -0.26
N ALA A 12 14.59 -13.93 0.03
CA ALA A 12 13.19 -13.54 -0.12
C ALA A 12 12.77 -13.29 -1.57
N GLY A 13 13.72 -13.14 -2.50
CA GLY A 13 13.47 -12.71 -3.87
C GLY A 13 13.03 -11.24 -3.97
N ASP A 14 13.12 -10.67 -5.17
CA ASP A 14 12.57 -9.33 -5.41
C ASP A 14 11.04 -9.36 -5.37
N PHE A 15 10.43 -8.24 -4.99
CA PHE A 15 8.98 -8.08 -5.00
C PHE A 15 8.62 -7.00 -6.01
N ASP A 16 7.86 -7.37 -7.03
CA ASP A 16 7.36 -6.44 -8.03
C ASP A 16 5.96 -5.97 -7.62
N ALA A 17 5.84 -4.67 -7.34
CA ALA A 17 4.56 -4.04 -7.05
C ALA A 17 4.06 -3.25 -8.28
N GLY A 18 2.75 -3.34 -8.52
CA GLY A 18 2.11 -2.57 -9.57
C GLY A 18 2.28 -1.05 -9.39
N GLY A 19 2.35 -0.34 -10.52
CA GLY A 19 2.53 1.13 -10.52
C GLY A 19 1.38 1.91 -9.87
N PHE A 20 0.21 1.29 -9.68
CA PHE A 20 -0.95 1.89 -9.01
C PHE A 20 -1.18 1.31 -7.62
N SER A 21 -0.89 0.03 -7.42
CA SER A 21 -1.08 -0.66 -6.15
C SER A 21 -0.05 -0.24 -5.10
N TRP A 22 1.20 0.03 -5.50
CA TRP A 22 2.20 0.56 -4.58
C TRP A 22 1.86 1.93 -4.00
N PRO A 23 1.57 2.99 -4.81
CA PRO A 23 1.09 4.25 -4.27
C PRO A 23 -0.18 4.10 -3.42
N TRP A 24 -1.11 3.25 -3.85
CA TRP A 24 -2.33 2.99 -3.08
C TRP A 24 -2.03 2.36 -1.72
N MET A 25 -1.14 1.37 -1.63
CA MET A 25 -0.74 0.75 -0.36
C MET A 25 -0.14 1.79 0.59
N LEU A 26 0.75 2.64 0.07
CA LEU A 26 1.37 3.70 0.85
C LEU A 26 0.30 4.66 1.42
N ASP A 27 -0.65 5.08 0.59
CA ASP A 27 -1.78 5.94 0.97
C ASP A 27 -2.75 5.27 1.94
N ALA A 28 -2.94 3.95 1.84
CA ALA A 28 -3.80 3.15 2.71
C ALA A 28 -3.22 2.98 4.12
N GLY A 29 -2.00 3.48 4.36
CA GLY A 29 -1.36 3.52 5.68
C GLY A 29 -0.05 2.76 5.75
N VAL A 30 0.28 1.92 4.75
CA VAL A 30 1.53 1.14 4.73
C VAL A 30 2.76 2.07 4.69
N GLY A 31 2.60 3.32 4.23
CA GLY A 31 3.67 4.33 4.24
C GLY A 31 3.92 5.00 5.60
N LEU A 32 3.02 4.89 6.58
CA LEU A 32 3.09 5.62 7.85
C LEU A 32 4.39 5.38 8.65
N PRO A 33 4.96 4.15 8.72
CA PRO A 33 6.26 3.91 9.37
C PRO A 33 7.37 4.81 8.84
N LEU A 34 7.32 5.12 7.55
CA LEU A 34 8.29 5.95 6.84
C LEU A 34 7.98 7.45 6.97
N GLY A 35 6.89 7.80 7.64
CA GLY A 35 6.35 9.15 7.64
C GLY A 35 5.77 9.57 6.29
N TYR A 36 5.35 8.60 5.47
CA TYR A 36 4.62 8.83 4.24
C TYR A 36 3.12 8.75 4.52
N GLY A 37 2.34 9.64 3.93
CA GLY A 37 0.88 9.57 3.97
C GLY A 37 0.23 10.45 2.93
N LYS A 38 -1.06 10.24 2.72
CA LYS A 38 -1.86 11.02 1.78
C LYS A 38 -1.92 12.50 2.20
N ALA A 39 -1.76 13.42 1.24
CA ALA A 39 -1.90 14.86 1.49
C ALA A 39 -3.36 15.33 1.31
N PHE A 40 -3.60 16.62 1.56
CA PHE A 40 -4.92 17.22 1.42
C PHE A 40 -5.37 17.41 -0.05
N VAL A 41 -4.42 17.52 -0.99
CA VAL A 41 -4.72 17.60 -2.43
C VAL A 41 -4.71 16.20 -3.04
N PRO A 42 -5.68 15.86 -3.91
CA PRO A 42 -5.66 14.61 -4.67
C PRO A 42 -4.34 14.39 -5.42
N GLY A 43 -3.78 13.18 -5.32
CA GLY A 43 -2.53 12.81 -5.98
C GLY A 43 -1.26 13.37 -5.33
N GLN A 44 -1.38 14.07 -4.20
CA GLN A 44 -0.24 14.51 -3.42
C GLN A 44 -0.07 13.65 -2.16
N TYR A 45 1.16 13.61 -1.67
CA TYR A 45 1.53 12.93 -0.43
C TYR A 45 2.38 13.86 0.43
N VAL A 46 2.35 13.60 1.73
CA VAL A 46 3.32 14.13 2.69
C VAL A 46 4.35 13.03 2.96
N ALA A 47 5.63 13.39 2.97
CA ALA A 47 6.70 12.48 3.32
C ALA A 47 7.68 13.22 4.23
N ARG A 48 8.18 12.55 5.27
CA ARG A 48 9.28 13.11 6.07
C ARG A 48 10.50 13.34 5.17
N ASN A 49 11.19 14.46 5.39
CA ASN A 49 12.48 14.70 4.74
C ASN A 49 13.48 13.65 5.18
N ARG A 50 13.89 12.82 4.22
CA ARG A 50 14.93 11.82 4.43
C ARG A 50 16.29 12.44 4.20
N LYS A 51 17.29 12.05 4.99
CA LYS A 51 18.66 12.58 4.89
C LYS A 51 19.29 12.34 3.51
N ASP A 52 18.88 11.28 2.83
CA ASP A 52 19.33 10.89 1.49
C ASP A 52 18.59 11.64 0.36
N GLY A 53 17.54 12.41 0.68
CA GLY A 53 16.71 13.12 -0.30
C GLY A 53 15.80 12.21 -1.14
N LEU A 54 15.79 10.89 -0.88
CA LEU A 54 15.07 9.89 -1.66
C LEU A 54 13.63 9.71 -1.15
N CYS A 55 12.74 9.12 -1.95
CA CYS A 55 11.36 8.86 -1.59
C CYS A 55 10.86 7.50 -2.12
N VAL A 56 10.22 6.72 -1.25
CA VAL A 56 9.68 5.40 -1.60
C VAL A 56 8.58 5.43 -2.68
N SER A 57 8.06 6.59 -3.04
CA SER A 57 7.09 6.74 -4.15
C SER A 57 7.73 7.12 -5.49
N LYS A 58 9.06 7.34 -5.57
CA LYS A 58 9.74 7.95 -6.72
C LYS A 58 10.65 7.03 -7.53
N ASN A 59 10.80 5.75 -7.17
CA ASN A 59 11.71 4.82 -7.89
C ASN A 59 13.16 5.30 -7.93
N ASP A 60 13.63 5.89 -6.83
CA ASP A 60 14.95 6.53 -6.73
C ASP A 60 15.94 5.76 -5.85
N GLY A 61 15.63 4.52 -5.49
CA GLY A 61 16.48 3.68 -4.63
C GLY A 61 16.28 3.91 -3.14
N ALA A 62 15.20 4.61 -2.74
CA ALA A 62 14.87 4.88 -1.34
C ALA A 62 14.93 3.62 -0.47
N ARG A 63 15.62 3.73 0.68
CA ARG A 63 15.87 2.60 1.58
C ARG A 63 14.81 2.49 2.68
N VAL A 64 14.29 1.29 2.86
CA VAL A 64 13.48 0.88 4.02
C VAL A 64 14.32 -0.02 4.93
N SER A 65 14.41 0.32 6.21
CA SER A 65 15.11 -0.47 7.22
C SER A 65 14.34 -1.75 7.59
N ALA A 66 15.01 -2.69 8.27
CA ALA A 66 14.36 -3.92 8.71
C ALA A 66 13.21 -3.68 9.72
N SER A 67 13.36 -2.70 10.61
CA SER A 67 12.31 -2.33 11.57
C SER A 67 11.13 -1.68 10.88
N GLU A 68 11.38 -0.76 9.94
CA GLU A 68 10.32 -0.14 9.13
C GLU A 68 9.60 -1.20 8.30
N ALA A 69 10.32 -2.11 7.64
CA ALA A 69 9.72 -3.18 6.83
C ALA A 69 8.80 -4.09 7.66
N LYS A 70 9.17 -4.43 8.91
CA LYS A 70 8.30 -5.20 9.81
C LYS A 70 7.05 -4.43 10.22
N GLN A 71 7.16 -3.12 10.47
CA GLN A 71 5.99 -2.27 10.75
C GLN A 71 5.08 -2.16 9.52
N MET A 72 5.66 -1.98 8.33
CA MET A 72 4.93 -1.97 7.06
C MET A 72 4.21 -3.30 6.83
N ALA A 73 4.86 -4.44 7.11
CA ALA A 73 4.26 -5.75 7.01
C ALA A 73 3.02 -5.89 7.91
N GLN A 74 3.12 -5.49 9.18
CA GLN A 74 2.00 -5.54 10.11
C GLN A 74 0.81 -4.67 9.65
N ILE A 75 1.10 -3.44 9.20
CA ILE A 75 0.06 -2.54 8.70
C ILE A 75 -0.56 -3.08 7.42
N ALA A 76 0.24 -3.62 6.50
CA ALA A 76 -0.27 -4.23 5.27
C ALA A 76 -1.24 -5.38 5.55
N ARG A 77 -0.99 -6.23 6.55
CA ARG A 77 -1.95 -7.24 6.99
C ARG A 77 -3.27 -6.63 7.44
N TRP A 78 -3.22 -5.63 8.33
CA TRP A 78 -4.43 -4.95 8.80
C TRP A 78 -5.20 -4.25 7.68
N VAL A 79 -4.48 -3.64 6.73
CA VAL A 79 -5.10 -3.02 5.55
C VAL A 79 -5.81 -4.07 4.71
N ALA A 80 -5.19 -5.22 4.45
CA ALA A 80 -5.82 -6.30 3.71
C ALA A 80 -7.06 -6.87 4.43
N ASP A 81 -6.95 -7.15 5.73
CA ASP A 81 -8.05 -7.67 6.56
C ASP A 81 -9.24 -6.69 6.62
N LEU A 82 -8.94 -5.38 6.68
CA LEU A 82 -9.96 -4.34 6.58
C LEU A 82 -10.66 -4.38 5.22
N GLN A 83 -9.91 -4.53 4.12
CA GLN A 83 -10.51 -4.63 2.78
C GLN A 83 -11.42 -5.86 2.67
N ASP A 84 -11.06 -7.01 3.24
CA ASP A 84 -11.97 -8.17 3.26
C ASP A 84 -13.25 -7.91 4.04
N SER A 85 -13.14 -7.21 5.17
CA SER A 85 -14.29 -6.81 5.97
C SER A 85 -15.20 -5.88 5.19
N LEU A 86 -14.63 -4.91 4.46
CA LEU A 86 -15.38 -4.02 3.57
C LEU A 86 -16.07 -4.80 2.43
N TYR A 87 -15.39 -5.79 1.85
CA TYR A 87 -15.99 -6.65 0.84
C TYR A 87 -17.14 -7.50 1.39
N ALA A 88 -17.01 -8.04 2.60
CA ALA A 88 -18.07 -8.82 3.24
C ALA A 88 -19.33 -7.99 3.49
N GLU A 89 -19.19 -6.70 3.82
CA GLU A 89 -20.33 -5.78 3.91
C GLU A 89 -20.85 -5.37 2.54
N TRP A 90 -19.96 -5.11 1.57
CA TRP A 90 -20.32 -4.73 0.20
C TRP A 90 -21.15 -5.81 -0.50
N GLU A 91 -20.76 -7.07 -0.37
CA GLU A 91 -21.42 -8.22 -1.01
C GLU A 91 -22.81 -8.52 -0.44
N LYS A 92 -23.11 -8.06 0.79
CA LYS A 92 -24.47 -8.13 1.37
C LYS A 92 -25.42 -7.09 0.80
N MET A 93 -24.90 -5.99 0.23
CA MET A 93 -25.74 -4.90 -0.27
C MET A 93 -26.41 -5.27 -1.61
N PRO A 94 -27.65 -4.81 -1.86
CA PRO A 94 -28.29 -4.95 -3.15
C PRO A 94 -27.46 -4.33 -4.29
N ALA A 95 -27.47 -4.95 -5.47
CA ALA A 95 -26.69 -4.49 -6.63
C ALA A 95 -27.04 -3.05 -7.05
N SER A 96 -28.30 -2.63 -6.90
CA SER A 96 -28.73 -1.25 -7.18
C SER A 96 -28.09 -0.23 -6.23
N GLU A 97 -27.91 -0.59 -4.97
CA GLU A 97 -27.25 0.26 -3.98
C GLU A 97 -25.73 0.30 -4.21
N GLN A 98 -25.13 -0.85 -4.49
CA GLN A 98 -23.73 -0.93 -4.90
C GLN A 98 -23.44 -0.02 -6.12
N GLN A 99 -24.31 -0.03 -7.13
CA GLN A 99 -24.17 0.82 -8.31
C GLN A 99 -24.31 2.30 -7.95
N ARG A 100 -25.34 2.67 -7.17
CA ARG A 100 -25.53 4.05 -6.68
C ARG A 100 -24.29 4.58 -5.96
N MET A 101 -23.66 3.76 -5.11
CA MET A 101 -22.47 4.14 -4.36
C MET A 101 -21.21 4.28 -5.24
N ARG A 102 -21.12 3.50 -6.32
CA ARG A 102 -20.04 3.65 -7.32
C ARG A 102 -20.16 4.95 -8.09
N ASP A 103 -21.38 5.33 -8.45
CA ASP A 103 -21.67 6.49 -9.30
C ASP A 103 -21.62 7.83 -8.54
N ASP A 104 -21.74 7.80 -7.21
CA ASP A 104 -21.61 8.97 -6.34
C ASP A 104 -20.16 9.49 -6.32
N ARG A 105 -19.94 10.58 -7.06
CA ARG A 105 -18.66 11.30 -7.14
C ARG A 105 -18.37 12.19 -5.93
N THR A 106 -19.37 12.42 -5.07
CA THR A 106 -19.29 13.27 -3.88
C THR A 106 -19.22 12.48 -2.58
N ARG A 107 -19.00 11.16 -2.68
CA ARG A 107 -18.96 10.26 -1.53
C ARG A 107 -17.90 10.64 -0.50
N LEU A 108 -18.29 10.56 0.77
CA LEU A 108 -17.39 10.65 1.93
C LEU A 108 -16.95 9.26 2.44
N TYR A 109 -17.58 8.19 1.94
CA TYR A 109 -17.23 6.80 2.27
C TYR A 109 -16.19 6.22 1.31
N THR A 110 -15.52 5.17 1.75
CA THR A 110 -14.54 4.43 0.95
C THR A 110 -15.15 3.13 0.44
N LEU A 111 -14.98 2.87 -0.85
CA LEU A 111 -15.33 1.58 -1.45
C LEU A 111 -14.14 0.62 -1.30
N PRO A 112 -14.39 -0.71 -1.24
CA PRO A 112 -13.32 -1.69 -1.32
C PRO A 112 -12.44 -1.43 -2.56
N VAL A 113 -11.13 -1.46 -2.39
CA VAL A 113 -10.19 -1.45 -3.52
C VAL A 113 -10.34 -2.73 -4.32
N ARG A 114 -9.89 -2.76 -5.57
CA ARG A 114 -9.86 -3.98 -6.39
C ARG A 114 -9.21 -5.16 -5.66
N ARG A 115 -9.77 -6.37 -5.81
CA ARG A 115 -9.28 -7.60 -5.15
C ARG A 115 -7.80 -7.89 -5.40
N ASP A 116 -7.29 -7.62 -6.61
CA ASP A 116 -5.87 -7.83 -6.93
C ASP A 116 -4.93 -6.95 -6.09
N PHE A 117 -5.37 -5.76 -5.67
CA PHE A 117 -4.57 -4.91 -4.77
C PHE A 117 -4.56 -5.49 -3.35
N VAL A 118 -5.67 -6.10 -2.90
CA VAL A 118 -5.75 -6.76 -1.59
C VAL A 118 -4.81 -7.96 -1.54
N GLU A 119 -4.82 -8.78 -2.60
CA GLU A 119 -3.94 -9.94 -2.74
C GLU A 119 -2.47 -9.54 -2.77
N GLU A 120 -2.12 -8.52 -3.57
CA GLU A 120 -0.76 -7.99 -3.61
C GLU A 120 -0.33 -7.41 -2.26
N THR A 121 -1.25 -6.76 -1.52
CA THR A 121 -0.96 -6.23 -0.18
C THR A 121 -0.66 -7.32 0.83
N ARG A 122 -1.39 -8.45 0.80
CA ARG A 122 -1.07 -9.61 1.64
C ARG A 122 0.27 -10.22 1.25
N ALA A 123 0.52 -10.39 -0.05
CA ALA A 123 1.79 -10.91 -0.54
C ALA A 123 2.96 -10.01 -0.12
N PHE A 124 2.79 -8.68 -0.20
CA PHE A 124 3.74 -7.70 0.28
C PHE A 124 3.99 -7.87 1.78
N ALA A 125 2.95 -8.06 2.60
CA ALA A 125 3.10 -8.22 4.04
C ALA A 125 4.00 -9.41 4.40
N ASP A 126 3.75 -10.56 3.79
CA ASP A 126 4.52 -11.79 4.04
C ASP A 126 5.95 -11.70 3.52
N TRP A 127 6.15 -11.02 2.39
CA TRP A 127 7.48 -10.75 1.84
C TRP A 127 8.25 -9.73 2.71
N ALA A 128 7.62 -8.62 3.09
CA ALA A 128 8.25 -7.51 3.81
C ALA A 128 8.79 -7.95 5.16
N GLU A 129 8.09 -8.85 5.86
CA GLU A 129 8.55 -9.44 7.12
C GLU A 129 9.86 -10.23 6.98
N LYS A 130 10.05 -10.90 5.83
CA LYS A 130 11.23 -11.73 5.51
C LYS A 130 12.36 -10.93 4.83
N SER A 131 12.06 -9.73 4.34
CA SER A 131 12.97 -8.92 3.51
C SER A 131 14.25 -8.45 4.20
N GLY A 132 14.24 -8.30 5.54
CA GLY A 132 15.35 -7.67 6.27
C GLY A 132 15.56 -6.18 5.94
N GLY A 133 14.51 -5.51 5.40
CA GLY A 133 14.58 -4.19 4.80
C GLY A 133 14.78 -4.28 3.28
N PHE A 134 14.54 -3.19 2.55
CA PHE A 134 14.58 -3.19 1.09
C PHE A 134 14.90 -1.82 0.47
N ARG A 135 15.11 -1.78 -0.85
CA ARG A 135 15.17 -0.56 -1.66
C ARG A 135 14.06 -0.58 -2.71
N VAL A 136 13.59 0.60 -3.10
CA VAL A 136 12.50 0.76 -4.07
C VAL A 136 13.03 1.37 -5.38
N TRP A 137 12.81 0.70 -6.51
CA TRP A 137 13.29 1.06 -7.85
C TRP A 137 12.17 1.05 -8.90
#